data_AF-A0A382IFX0-F1
#
_entry.id   AF-A0A382IFX0-F1
#
_cell.length_a   1.000
_cell.length_b   1.000
_cell.length_c   1.000
_cell.angle_alpha   90.00
_cell.angle_beta   90.00
_cell.angle_gamma   90.00
#
_symmetry.space_group_name_H-M   'P 1'
#
loop_
_entity.id
_entity.type
_entity.pdbx_description
1 polymer ?
#
loop_
_entity_poly.entity_id
_entity_poly.type
_entity_poly.pdbx_seq_one_letter_code
_entity_poly.pdbx_strand_id
1 'polypeptide(L)'
;RLYELCKVAKRLVDPLDITRVIARPFIGTCSDDFERTSNRRDLTTPPNGLTLLDFIQAGGGQVVSVGKISDIFSNQGVSYTVKGSDNMALIDQLLSQMKLAKEGLIFVNLVDFDTKFGHRRDVAGYALALEQFDKRIIEIESLLSKDDLVLITADHGCDPTWPGSDHTREHVPVVFYGNQVKNNNLGERSSFADMGQTIANHLEIDPLPYGKSCQLI
;
A
#
# COMPACT_ATOMS: atom_id res chain seq x y z
N ARG A 1 0.72 -26.93 13.34
CA ARG A 1 0.31 -26.55 14.73
C ARG A 1 0.26 -25.04 14.93
N LEU A 2 1.35 -24.28 14.76
CA LEU A 2 1.35 -22.82 14.95
C LEU A 2 0.26 -22.09 14.14
N TYR A 3 0.13 -22.40 12.84
CA TYR A 3 -0.90 -21.75 12.02
C TYR A 3 -2.32 -22.06 12.46
N GLU A 4 -2.59 -23.29 12.93
CA GLU A 4 -3.91 -23.64 13.48
C GLU A 4 -4.19 -22.88 14.78
N LEU A 5 -3.18 -22.71 15.64
CA LEU A 5 -3.30 -21.83 16.82
C LEU A 5 -3.61 -20.39 16.40
N CYS A 6 -2.93 -19.86 15.38
CA CYS A 6 -3.22 -18.51 14.87
C CYS A 6 -4.66 -18.40 14.34
N LYS A 7 -5.22 -19.44 13.70
CA LYS A 7 -6.64 -19.44 13.26
C LYS A 7 -7.61 -19.42 14.44
N VAL A 8 -7.30 -20.18 15.51
CA VAL A 8 -8.09 -20.13 16.75
C VAL A 8 -8.00 -18.75 17.38
N ALA A 9 -6.79 -18.20 17.52
CA ALA A 9 -6.57 -16.87 18.05
C ALA A 9 -7.33 -15.80 17.24
N LYS A 10 -7.27 -15.83 15.90
CA LYS A 10 -8.01 -14.92 15.02
C LYS A 10 -9.49 -14.93 15.38
N ARG A 11 -10.13 -16.10 15.39
CA ARG A 11 -11.56 -16.24 15.76
C ARG A 11 -11.90 -15.64 17.13
N LEU A 12 -11.00 -15.74 18.11
CA LEU A 12 -11.21 -15.22 19.46
C LEU A 12 -11.02 -13.70 19.56
N VAL A 13 -10.14 -13.12 18.74
CA VAL A 13 -9.84 -11.68 18.78
C VAL A 13 -10.65 -10.85 17.79
N ASP A 14 -11.32 -11.50 16.82
CA ASP A 14 -12.18 -10.81 15.84
C ASP A 14 -13.29 -9.97 16.48
N PRO A 15 -14.00 -10.44 17.53
CA PRO A 15 -14.97 -9.61 18.24
C PRO A 15 -14.38 -8.41 19.00
N LEU A 16 -13.05 -8.31 19.09
CA LEU A 16 -12.31 -7.22 19.74
C LEU A 16 -11.70 -6.24 18.71
N ASP A 17 -12.08 -6.35 17.44
CA ASP A 17 -11.58 -5.54 16.32
C ASP A 17 -10.05 -5.63 16.11
N ILE A 18 -9.42 -6.73 16.55
CA ILE A 18 -8.00 -6.98 16.26
C ILE A 18 -7.85 -7.45 14.82
N THR A 19 -7.34 -6.55 13.97
CA THR A 19 -7.35 -6.72 12.52
C THR A 19 -6.42 -7.83 12.00
N ARG A 20 -5.40 -8.22 12.77
CA ARG A 20 -4.38 -9.16 12.30
C ARG A 20 -3.81 -10.05 13.40
N VAL A 21 -3.73 -11.35 13.12
CA VAL A 21 -2.94 -12.32 13.91
C VAL A 21 -1.75 -12.79 13.08
N ILE A 22 -0.53 -12.69 13.63
CA ILE A 22 0.71 -13.00 12.89
C ILE A 22 1.41 -14.23 13.48
N ALA A 23 1.58 -15.26 12.68
CA ALA A 23 2.49 -16.37 12.98
C ALA A 23 3.94 -15.91 12.79
N ARG A 24 4.73 -15.94 13.87
CA ARG A 24 6.17 -15.61 13.87
C ARG A 24 7.02 -16.83 14.25
N PRO A 25 7.14 -17.83 13.35
CA PRO A 25 8.02 -18.97 13.61
C PRO A 25 9.49 -18.54 13.61
N PHE A 26 10.25 -19.08 14.54
CA PHE A 26 11.69 -18.92 14.65
C PHE A 26 12.38 -20.28 14.81
N ILE A 27 13.66 -20.32 14.47
CA ILE A 27 14.61 -21.41 14.77
C ILE A 27 15.64 -20.92 15.78
N GLY A 28 16.52 -21.80 16.23
CA GLY A 28 17.47 -21.55 17.31
C GLY A 28 17.17 -22.42 18.52
N THR A 29 18.14 -22.51 19.41
CA THR A 29 18.10 -23.33 20.63
C THR A 29 18.21 -22.50 21.90
N CYS A 30 18.66 -21.25 21.80
CA CYS A 30 18.81 -20.32 22.91
C CYS A 30 18.56 -18.86 22.49
N SER A 31 18.59 -17.94 23.47
CA SER A 31 18.38 -16.50 23.21
C SER A 31 19.38 -15.90 22.23
N ASP A 32 20.57 -16.48 22.15
CA ASP A 32 21.69 -15.92 21.39
C ASP A 32 21.64 -16.31 19.91
N ASP A 33 20.87 -17.36 19.56
CA ASP A 33 20.80 -17.93 18.20
C ASP A 33 19.39 -17.91 17.58
N PHE A 34 18.42 -17.25 18.22
CA PHE A 34 17.06 -17.19 17.67
C PHE A 34 16.98 -16.40 16.36
N GLU A 35 16.49 -17.06 15.32
CA GLU A 35 16.28 -16.45 14.00
C GLU A 35 14.83 -16.63 13.55
N ARG A 36 14.16 -15.52 13.20
CA ARG A 36 12.82 -15.58 12.59
C ARG A 36 12.93 -16.17 11.19
N THR A 37 12.11 -17.18 10.91
CA THR A 37 12.10 -17.83 9.59
C THR A 37 11.23 -17.07 8.58
N SER A 38 11.38 -17.41 7.30
CA SER A 38 10.52 -16.93 6.20
C SER A 38 9.08 -17.47 6.26
N ASN A 39 8.79 -18.43 7.14
CA ASN A 39 7.47 -19.06 7.33
C ASN A 39 6.45 -18.17 8.07
N ARG A 40 6.63 -16.85 8.04
CA ARG A 40 5.67 -15.90 8.57
C ARG A 40 4.33 -16.04 7.82
N ARG A 41 3.21 -16.04 8.56
CA ARG A 41 1.87 -15.93 7.98
C ARG A 41 1.04 -14.91 8.74
N ASP A 42 0.35 -14.05 8.01
CA ASP A 42 -0.52 -13.02 8.55
C ASP A 42 -1.97 -13.44 8.26
N LEU A 43 -2.79 -13.53 9.30
CA LEU A 43 -4.24 -13.72 9.20
C LEU A 43 -4.89 -12.35 9.37
N THR A 44 -5.07 -11.65 8.25
CA THR A 44 -5.68 -10.31 8.22
C THR A 44 -7.20 -10.43 8.06
N THR A 45 -7.95 -9.53 8.70
CA THR A 45 -9.39 -9.38 8.46
C THR A 45 -9.60 -8.84 7.05
N PRO A 46 -10.45 -9.48 6.21
CA PRO A 46 -10.72 -8.95 4.88
C PRO A 46 -11.47 -7.61 4.96
N PRO A 47 -11.39 -6.78 3.92
CA PRO A 47 -12.24 -5.61 3.78
C PRO A 47 -13.74 -5.93 4.00
N ASN A 48 -14.50 -4.99 4.57
CA ASN A 48 -15.93 -5.15 4.89
C ASN A 48 -16.87 -5.16 3.65
N GLY A 49 -16.32 -5.26 2.44
CA GLY A 49 -17.06 -5.21 1.19
C GLY A 49 -16.13 -5.26 -0.02
N LEU A 50 -16.70 -5.16 -1.22
CA LEU A 50 -15.92 -5.04 -2.45
C LEU A 50 -15.15 -3.72 -2.47
N THR A 51 -13.92 -3.79 -2.96
CA THR A 51 -12.97 -2.68 -3.07
C THR A 51 -12.71 -2.35 -4.53
N LEU A 52 -12.08 -1.21 -4.81
CA LEU A 52 -11.60 -0.89 -6.17
C LEU A 52 -10.89 -2.07 -6.85
N LEU A 53 -10.11 -2.85 -6.09
CA LEU A 53 -9.34 -3.98 -6.62
C LEU A 53 -10.26 -5.06 -7.20
N ASP A 54 -11.39 -5.32 -6.55
CA ASP A 54 -12.39 -6.28 -7.03
C ASP A 54 -13.09 -5.78 -8.30
N PHE A 55 -13.42 -4.49 -8.37
CA PHE A 55 -14.04 -3.88 -9.55
C PHE A 55 -13.09 -3.89 -10.76
N ILE A 56 -11.79 -3.62 -10.56
CA ILE A 56 -10.79 -3.71 -11.62
C ILE A 56 -10.73 -5.13 -12.19
N GLN A 57 -10.69 -6.16 -11.31
CA GLN A 57 -10.68 -7.55 -11.77
C GLN A 57 -11.97 -7.95 -12.49
N ALA A 58 -13.13 -7.51 -11.99
CA ALA A 58 -14.42 -7.77 -12.63
C ALA A 58 -14.50 -7.15 -14.04
N GLY A 59 -13.84 -6.00 -14.26
CA GLY A 59 -13.67 -5.37 -15.56
C GLY A 59 -12.60 -6.01 -16.46
N GLY A 60 -11.95 -7.11 -16.03
CA GLY A 60 -10.89 -7.78 -16.78
C GLY A 60 -9.49 -7.18 -16.61
N GLY A 61 -9.35 -6.13 -15.81
CA GLY A 61 -8.07 -5.49 -15.49
C GLY A 61 -7.25 -6.30 -14.48
N GLN A 62 -5.94 -6.09 -14.49
CA GLN A 62 -5.00 -6.77 -13.61
C GLN A 62 -4.63 -5.90 -12.40
N VAL A 63 -4.64 -6.47 -11.19
CA VAL A 63 -4.19 -5.78 -9.97
C VAL A 63 -2.87 -6.40 -9.49
N VAL A 64 -1.79 -5.63 -9.64
CA VAL A 64 -0.44 -6.01 -9.22
C VAL A 64 -0.14 -5.37 -7.86
N SER A 65 -0.02 -6.19 -6.83
CA SER A 65 0.40 -5.74 -5.50
C SER A 65 1.93 -5.71 -5.42
N VAL A 66 2.51 -4.57 -5.07
CA VAL A 66 3.94 -4.42 -4.78
C VAL A 66 4.13 -4.18 -3.28
N GLY A 67 4.79 -5.12 -2.60
CA GLY A 67 5.00 -5.05 -1.16
C GLY A 67 3.81 -5.57 -0.35
N LYS A 68 3.31 -4.77 0.59
CA LYS A 68 2.31 -5.21 1.59
C LYS A 68 0.84 -5.04 1.18
N ILE A 69 0.54 -4.55 -0.02
CA ILE A 69 -0.84 -4.30 -0.45
C ILE A 69 -1.70 -5.57 -0.31
N SER A 70 -1.25 -6.71 -0.82
CA SER A 70 -2.01 -7.97 -0.68
C SER A 70 -2.26 -8.38 0.78
N ASP A 71 -1.29 -8.18 1.68
CA ASP A 71 -1.48 -8.47 3.11
C ASP A 71 -2.50 -7.52 3.76
N ILE A 72 -2.56 -6.26 3.32
CA ILE A 72 -3.51 -5.22 3.80
C ILE A 72 -4.93 -5.58 3.37
N PHE A 73 -5.10 -5.99 2.12
CA PHE A 73 -6.40 -6.36 1.54
C PHE A 73 -6.76 -7.84 1.75
N SER A 74 -6.00 -8.59 2.55
CA SER A 74 -6.20 -10.04 2.74
C SER A 74 -6.27 -10.83 1.42
N ASN A 75 -5.49 -10.42 0.42
CA ASN A 75 -5.47 -10.90 -0.96
C ASN A 75 -6.76 -10.66 -1.77
N GLN A 76 -7.76 -9.98 -1.21
CA GLN A 76 -9.00 -9.65 -1.92
C GLN A 76 -8.70 -8.71 -3.09
N GLY A 77 -9.22 -9.03 -4.28
CA GLY A 77 -9.04 -8.25 -5.49
C GLY A 77 -7.60 -8.15 -6.03
N VAL A 78 -6.62 -8.87 -5.47
CA VAL A 78 -5.23 -8.88 -5.98
C VAL A 78 -5.01 -10.02 -6.96
N SER A 79 -4.45 -9.73 -8.14
CA SER A 79 -4.17 -10.75 -9.16
C SER A 79 -2.88 -11.52 -8.83
N TYR A 80 -1.81 -10.79 -8.51
CA TYR A 80 -0.57 -11.36 -7.99
C TYR A 80 0.23 -10.33 -7.20
N THR A 81 1.23 -10.80 -6.45
CA THR A 81 2.08 -9.96 -5.60
C THR A 81 3.55 -10.14 -5.95
N VAL A 82 4.27 -9.03 -6.01
CA VAL A 82 5.74 -8.97 -6.02
C VAL A 82 6.25 -8.34 -4.73
N LYS A 83 7.42 -8.77 -4.26
CA LYS A 83 7.98 -8.39 -2.95
C LYS A 83 9.35 -7.73 -3.10
N GLY A 84 9.66 -6.85 -2.15
CA GLY A 84 10.97 -6.21 -1.99
C GLY A 84 11.34 -6.16 -0.50
N SER A 85 12.64 -6.05 -0.21
CA SER A 85 13.20 -6.00 1.15
C SER A 85 13.01 -4.65 1.86
N ASP A 86 12.88 -3.58 1.08
CA ASP A 86 12.88 -2.19 1.51
C ASP A 86 12.25 -1.31 0.42
N ASN A 87 12.10 -0.01 0.68
CA ASN A 87 11.50 0.92 -0.27
C ASN A 87 12.19 0.94 -1.64
N MET A 88 13.52 0.86 -1.71
CA MET A 88 14.23 0.93 -2.99
C MET A 88 13.99 -0.34 -3.82
N ALA A 89 14.06 -1.51 -3.19
CA ALA A 89 13.72 -2.77 -3.83
C ALA A 89 12.25 -2.82 -4.29
N LEU A 90 11.32 -2.20 -3.54
CA LEU A 90 9.92 -2.09 -3.94
C LEU A 90 9.72 -1.16 -5.15
N ILE A 91 10.49 -0.06 -5.24
CA ILE A 91 10.50 0.80 -6.42
C ILE A 91 11.08 0.05 -7.62
N ASP A 92 12.14 -0.75 -7.44
CA ASP A 92 12.67 -1.58 -8.53
C ASP A 92 11.62 -2.57 -9.05
N GLN A 93 10.83 -3.16 -8.13
CA GLN A 93 9.69 -3.99 -8.51
C GLN A 93 8.62 -3.19 -9.25
N LEU A 94 8.25 -1.99 -8.78
CA LEU A 94 7.32 -1.10 -9.48
C LEU A 94 7.78 -0.85 -10.92
N LEU A 95 9.01 -0.39 -11.12
CA LEU A 95 9.58 -0.10 -12.45
C LEU A 95 9.63 -1.34 -13.34
N SER A 96 9.88 -2.52 -12.77
CA SER A 96 9.79 -3.78 -13.50
C SER A 96 8.35 -4.10 -13.91
N GLN A 97 7.37 -3.88 -13.04
CA GLN A 97 5.96 -4.17 -13.33
C GLN A 97 5.38 -3.17 -14.33
N MET A 98 5.80 -1.90 -14.34
CA MET A 98 5.40 -0.92 -15.35
C MET A 98 5.74 -1.36 -16.79
N LYS A 99 6.76 -2.21 -16.96
CA LYS A 99 7.16 -2.75 -18.27
C LYS A 99 6.40 -4.03 -18.67
N LEU A 100 5.73 -4.68 -17.72
CA LEU A 100 5.14 -6.01 -17.88
C LEU A 100 3.61 -5.98 -17.82
N ALA A 101 3.06 -5.19 -16.91
CA ALA A 101 1.63 -4.98 -16.75
C ALA A 101 1.09 -4.26 -17.99
N LYS A 102 -0.14 -4.62 -18.39
CA LYS A 102 -0.82 -4.01 -19.52
C LYS A 102 -1.88 -3.05 -19.01
N GLU A 103 -3.07 -3.58 -18.71
CA GLU A 103 -4.22 -2.80 -18.27
C GLU A 103 -4.57 -3.16 -16.82
N GLY A 104 -4.86 -2.15 -16.00
CA GLY A 104 -5.26 -2.31 -14.60
C GLY A 104 -4.51 -1.38 -13.65
N LEU A 105 -4.06 -1.92 -12.52
CA LEU A 105 -3.46 -1.15 -11.43
C LEU A 105 -2.20 -1.83 -10.88
N ILE A 106 -1.10 -1.10 -10.85
CA ILE A 106 0.06 -1.44 -10.01
C ILE A 106 -0.05 -0.65 -8.71
N PHE A 107 -0.24 -1.33 -7.58
CA PHE A 107 -0.42 -0.70 -6.27
C PHE A 107 0.77 -1.04 -5.38
N VAL A 108 1.54 -0.01 -5.01
CA VAL A 108 2.76 -0.11 -4.20
C VAL A 108 2.57 0.51 -2.81
N ASN A 109 3.09 -0.16 -1.77
CA ASN A 109 3.18 0.40 -0.43
C ASN A 109 4.65 0.46 0.03
N LEU A 110 5.18 1.68 0.17
CA LEU A 110 6.56 1.96 0.61
C LEU A 110 6.64 2.03 2.14
N VAL A 111 6.67 0.87 2.77
CA VAL A 111 6.41 0.72 4.22
C VAL A 111 7.53 1.14 5.16
N ASP A 112 8.74 1.42 4.65
CA ASP A 112 9.87 1.76 5.53
C ASP A 112 9.68 3.11 6.24
N PHE A 113 8.95 4.05 5.61
CA PHE A 113 8.59 5.35 6.21
C PHE A 113 7.94 5.15 7.58
N ASP A 114 6.98 4.24 7.66
CA ASP A 114 6.27 3.91 8.89
C ASP A 114 7.11 3.01 9.82
N THR A 115 7.58 1.86 9.28
CA THR A 115 8.09 0.77 10.12
C THR A 115 9.55 0.91 10.55
N LYS A 116 10.38 1.60 9.76
CA LYS A 116 11.79 1.81 10.08
C LYS A 116 12.04 3.18 10.69
N PHE A 117 11.24 4.21 10.35
CA PHE A 117 11.54 5.59 10.73
C PHE A 117 10.47 6.23 11.63
N GLY A 118 9.20 6.27 11.20
CA GLY A 118 8.10 6.91 11.92
C GLY A 118 7.88 6.35 13.33
N HIS A 119 7.56 5.07 13.46
CA HIS A 119 7.37 4.41 14.77
C HIS A 119 8.62 4.45 15.66
N ARG A 120 9.81 4.62 15.08
CA ARG A 120 11.09 4.71 15.80
C ARG A 120 11.50 6.14 16.15
N ARG A 121 10.71 7.13 15.73
CA ARG A 121 10.99 8.57 15.94
C ARG A 121 12.36 8.98 15.40
N ASP A 122 12.75 8.40 14.26
CA ASP A 122 14.02 8.67 13.59
C ASP A 122 13.82 9.74 12.50
N VAL A 123 13.98 11.00 12.88
CA VAL A 123 13.80 12.16 11.99
C VAL A 123 14.79 12.13 10.82
N ALA A 124 16.06 11.83 11.09
CA ALA A 124 17.11 11.85 10.08
C ALA A 124 16.92 10.71 9.05
N GLY A 125 16.58 9.51 9.53
CA GLY A 125 16.26 8.37 8.68
C GLY A 125 15.03 8.61 7.83
N TYR A 126 13.96 9.20 8.39
CA TYR A 126 12.75 9.55 7.65
C TYR A 126 13.07 10.55 6.52
N ALA A 127 13.77 11.63 6.83
CA ALA A 127 14.16 12.65 5.86
C ALA A 127 15.00 12.06 4.71
N LEU A 128 16.02 11.25 5.03
CA LEU A 128 16.84 10.59 4.03
C LEU A 128 16.02 9.65 3.14
N ALA A 129 15.08 8.89 3.71
CA ALA A 129 14.22 8.00 2.94
C ALA A 129 13.31 8.77 1.96
N LEU A 130 12.85 9.97 2.33
CA LEU A 130 12.06 10.84 1.45
C LEU A 130 12.91 11.34 0.28
N GLU A 131 14.13 11.82 0.55
CA GLU A 131 15.07 12.23 -0.51
C GLU A 131 15.46 11.09 -1.45
N GLN A 132 15.58 9.87 -0.91
CA GLN A 132 15.83 8.68 -1.73
C GLN A 132 14.65 8.37 -2.63
N PHE A 133 13.42 8.42 -2.12
CA PHE A 133 12.21 8.22 -2.94
C PHE A 133 12.06 9.29 -4.02
N ASP A 134 12.25 10.56 -3.67
CA ASP A 134 12.15 11.70 -4.58
C ASP A 134 13.06 11.53 -5.82
N LYS A 135 14.31 11.11 -5.60
CA LYS A 135 15.27 10.82 -6.68
C LYS A 135 14.81 9.72 -7.65
N ARG A 136 13.92 8.82 -7.22
CA ARG A 136 13.38 7.74 -8.07
C ARG A 136 12.15 8.16 -8.86
N ILE A 137 11.52 9.30 -8.57
CA ILE A 137 10.30 9.76 -9.27
C ILE A 137 10.57 9.93 -10.77
N ILE A 138 11.74 10.46 -11.14
CA ILE A 138 12.12 10.65 -12.55
C ILE A 138 12.17 9.33 -13.34
N GLU A 139 12.52 8.22 -12.69
CA GLU A 139 12.52 6.89 -13.32
C GLU A 139 11.10 6.42 -13.61
N ILE A 140 10.17 6.67 -12.67
CA ILE A 140 8.74 6.35 -12.85
C ILE A 140 8.19 7.18 -14.00
N GLU A 141 8.42 8.50 -14.00
CA GLU A 141 7.97 9.41 -15.06
C GLU A 141 8.47 8.98 -16.45
N SER A 142 9.74 8.54 -16.54
CA SER A 142 10.35 8.14 -17.81
C SER A 142 9.72 6.89 -18.46
N LEU A 143 8.96 6.11 -17.69
CA LEU A 143 8.30 4.89 -18.16
C LEU A 143 6.81 5.06 -18.43
N LEU A 144 6.23 6.24 -18.16
CA LEU A 144 4.80 6.46 -18.35
C LEU A 144 4.43 6.51 -19.84
N SER A 145 3.40 5.73 -20.19
CA SER A 145 2.71 5.81 -21.47
C SER A 145 1.77 7.03 -21.50
N LYS A 146 1.21 7.32 -22.68
CA LYS A 146 0.31 8.47 -22.88
C LYS A 146 -0.90 8.46 -21.95
N ASP A 147 -1.44 7.29 -21.68
CA ASP A 147 -2.72 7.13 -20.97
C ASP A 147 -2.52 6.71 -19.51
N ASP A 148 -1.28 6.62 -19.03
CA ASP A 148 -1.00 6.24 -17.65
C ASP A 148 -1.31 7.39 -16.68
N LEU A 149 -1.89 7.02 -15.53
CA LEU A 149 -2.15 7.91 -14.40
C LEU A 149 -1.38 7.41 -13.17
N VAL A 150 -0.64 8.32 -12.53
CA VAL A 150 0.00 8.06 -11.25
C VAL A 150 -0.71 8.82 -10.14
N LEU A 151 -0.90 8.14 -9.00
CA LEU A 151 -1.29 8.73 -7.73
C LEU A 151 -0.18 8.51 -6.70
N ILE A 152 0.33 9.58 -6.11
CA ILE A 152 1.15 9.53 -4.89
C ILE A 152 0.31 10.04 -3.72
N THR A 153 0.21 9.23 -2.67
CA THR A 153 -0.54 9.57 -1.45
C THR A 153 0.00 8.81 -0.23
N ALA A 154 -0.60 9.03 0.94
CA ALA A 154 -0.35 8.29 2.17
C ALA A 154 -1.68 7.84 2.79
N ASP A 155 -1.63 6.98 3.79
CA ASP A 155 -2.80 6.42 4.49
C ASP A 155 -3.00 7.00 5.90
N HIS A 156 -1.97 7.59 6.49
CA HIS A 156 -2.03 8.32 7.76
C HIS A 156 -0.72 9.10 7.98
N GLY A 157 -0.63 9.83 9.10
CA GLY A 157 0.61 10.41 9.59
C GLY A 157 1.39 9.42 10.47
N CYS A 158 2.70 9.63 10.58
CA CYS A 158 3.57 8.94 11.54
C CYS A 158 4.75 9.87 11.90
N ASP A 159 4.42 11.04 12.45
CA ASP A 159 5.38 12.12 12.74
C ASP A 159 6.56 11.63 13.61
N PRO A 160 7.82 11.64 13.11
CA PRO A 160 8.97 11.15 13.85
C PRO A 160 9.37 12.04 15.03
N THR A 161 8.74 13.21 15.21
CA THR A 161 8.96 14.10 16.35
C THR A 161 7.88 13.98 17.43
N TRP A 162 6.79 13.25 17.16
CA TRP A 162 5.65 13.11 18.06
C TRP A 162 5.99 12.22 19.28
N PRO A 163 5.46 12.50 20.48
CA PRO A 163 5.65 11.62 21.63
C PRO A 163 5.05 10.21 21.42
N GLY A 164 5.56 9.24 22.18
CA GLY A 164 5.17 7.84 22.06
C GLY A 164 5.65 7.20 20.76
N SER A 165 4.97 6.15 20.31
CA SER A 165 5.34 5.38 19.13
C SER A 165 4.18 5.10 18.19
N ASP A 166 3.02 5.73 18.37
CA ASP A 166 1.82 5.49 17.56
C ASP A 166 1.73 6.46 16.37
N HIS A 167 0.83 6.14 15.44
CA HIS A 167 0.48 6.99 14.30
C HIS A 167 -0.11 8.34 14.74
N THR A 168 -0.04 9.30 13.82
CA THR A 168 -0.61 10.64 13.98
C THR A 168 -1.78 10.85 13.01
N ARG A 169 -2.83 11.54 13.46
CA ARG A 169 -4.01 11.83 12.65
C ARG A 169 -3.76 13.09 11.82
N GLU A 170 -3.30 12.90 10.59
CA GLU A 170 -2.90 13.98 9.69
C GLU A 170 -3.66 13.93 8.35
N HIS A 171 -3.68 15.07 7.66
CA HIS A 171 -4.00 15.08 6.23
C HIS A 171 -2.87 14.41 5.44
N VAL A 172 -3.23 13.77 4.34
CA VAL A 172 -2.27 13.09 3.45
C VAL A 172 -2.16 13.85 2.13
N PRO A 173 -0.97 13.89 1.50
CA PRO A 173 -0.84 14.49 0.18
C PRO A 173 -1.64 13.69 -0.85
N VAL A 174 -2.18 14.37 -1.86
CA VAL A 174 -2.81 13.74 -3.02
C VAL A 174 -2.23 14.40 -4.26
N VAL A 175 -1.34 13.69 -4.95
CA VAL A 175 -0.69 14.16 -6.17
C VAL A 175 -1.04 13.20 -7.30
N PHE A 176 -1.84 13.69 -8.24
CA PHE A 176 -2.07 13.00 -9.51
C PHE A 176 -1.18 13.62 -10.59
N TYR A 177 -0.53 12.79 -11.39
CA TYR A 177 0.22 13.22 -12.56
C TYR A 177 0.23 12.16 -13.65
N GLY A 178 0.52 12.59 -14.87
CA GLY A 178 0.47 11.78 -16.09
C GLY A 178 0.40 12.67 -17.31
N ASN A 179 0.60 12.11 -18.49
CA ASN A 179 0.70 12.90 -19.73
C ASN A 179 -0.57 13.69 -20.08
N GLN A 180 -1.75 13.21 -19.65
CA GLN A 180 -3.03 13.88 -19.88
C GLN A 180 -3.56 14.66 -18.67
N VAL A 181 -2.88 14.60 -17.52
CA VAL A 181 -3.34 15.25 -16.29
C VAL A 181 -3.10 16.76 -16.40
N LYS A 182 -4.15 17.56 -16.22
CA LYS A 182 -4.03 19.02 -16.18
C LYS A 182 -3.58 19.46 -14.80
N ASN A 183 -2.66 20.42 -14.77
CA ASN A 183 -2.27 21.07 -13.52
C ASN A 183 -3.48 21.81 -12.94
N ASN A 184 -3.94 21.34 -11.78
CA ASN A 184 -5.07 21.91 -11.08
C ASN A 184 -4.92 21.70 -9.58
N ASN A 185 -5.42 22.65 -8.79
CA ASN A 185 -5.55 22.47 -7.35
C ASN A 185 -6.84 21.69 -7.07
N LEU A 186 -6.70 20.45 -6.60
CA LEU A 186 -7.84 19.58 -6.28
C LEU A 186 -8.62 20.01 -5.04
N GLY A 187 -8.08 20.95 -4.27
CA GLY A 187 -8.59 21.36 -2.97
C GLY A 187 -8.52 20.25 -1.94
N GLU A 188 -9.18 20.47 -0.80
CA GLU A 188 -9.35 19.45 0.23
C GLU A 188 -10.28 18.33 -0.28
N ARG A 189 -9.91 17.08 0.04
CA ARG A 189 -10.74 15.90 -0.25
C ARG A 189 -11.44 15.43 1.01
N SER A 190 -12.74 15.17 0.90
CA SER A 190 -13.57 14.75 2.03
C SER A 190 -13.30 13.32 2.51
N SER A 191 -12.70 12.48 1.65
CA SER A 191 -12.43 11.08 1.96
C SER A 191 -11.30 10.50 1.11
N PHE A 192 -10.58 9.51 1.64
CA PHE A 192 -9.63 8.72 0.87
C PHE A 192 -10.32 7.91 -0.25
N ALA A 193 -11.62 7.64 -0.11
CA ALA A 193 -12.40 6.98 -1.14
C ALA A 193 -12.43 7.75 -2.47
N ASP A 194 -12.21 9.07 -2.45
CA ASP A 194 -12.14 9.91 -3.66
C ASP A 194 -11.02 9.45 -4.59
N MET A 195 -9.91 8.95 -4.05
CA MET A 195 -8.77 8.46 -4.84
C MET A 195 -9.15 7.18 -5.57
N GLY A 196 -9.81 6.25 -4.87
CA GLY A 196 -10.34 5.04 -5.49
C GLY A 196 -11.36 5.34 -6.58
N GLN A 197 -12.28 6.28 -6.32
CA GLN A 197 -13.29 6.70 -7.29
C GLN A 197 -12.69 7.40 -8.52
N THR A 198 -11.60 8.16 -8.33
CA THR A 198 -10.86 8.81 -9.42
C THR A 198 -10.17 7.78 -10.32
N ILE A 199 -9.52 6.78 -9.71
CA ILE A 199 -8.89 5.67 -10.46
C ILE A 199 -9.96 4.86 -11.20
N ALA A 200 -11.10 4.55 -10.56
CA ALA A 200 -12.20 3.85 -11.22
C ALA A 200 -12.71 4.60 -12.46
N ASN A 201 -12.89 5.92 -12.34
CA ASN A 201 -13.30 6.76 -13.46
C ASN A 201 -12.25 6.79 -14.59
N HIS A 202 -10.96 6.81 -14.26
CA HIS A 202 -9.89 6.77 -15.25
C HIS A 202 -9.80 5.42 -16.00
N LEU A 203 -10.04 4.31 -15.30
CA LEU A 203 -10.06 2.96 -15.87
C LEU A 203 -11.40 2.58 -16.54
N GLU A 204 -12.36 3.51 -16.61
CA GLU A 204 -13.70 3.30 -17.19
C GLU A 204 -14.46 2.10 -16.59
N ILE A 205 -14.24 1.80 -15.31
CA ILE A 205 -14.98 0.77 -14.58
C ILE A 205 -16.18 1.36 -13.82
N ASP A 206 -17.11 0.50 -13.40
CA ASP A 206 -18.31 0.92 -12.68
C ASP A 206 -17.99 1.79 -11.45
N PRO A 207 -18.82 2.83 -11.17
CA PRO A 207 -18.62 3.68 -9.99
C PRO A 207 -18.60 2.88 -8.68
N LEU A 208 -17.72 3.27 -7.77
CA LEU A 208 -17.62 2.65 -6.46
C LEU A 208 -18.76 3.16 -5.55
N PRO A 209 -19.12 2.43 -4.48
CA PRO A 209 -20.17 2.88 -3.56
C PRO A 209 -19.84 4.16 -2.78
N TYR A 210 -18.57 4.56 -2.72
CA TYR A 210 -18.08 5.68 -1.91
C TYR A 210 -17.03 6.49 -2.66
N GLY A 211 -16.93 7.77 -2.29
CA GLY A 211 -15.97 8.72 -2.84
C GLY A 211 -16.55 9.55 -3.99
N LYS A 212 -15.85 10.63 -4.33
CA LYS A 212 -16.15 11.52 -5.46
C LYS A 212 -14.91 11.64 -6.32
N SER A 213 -15.06 11.35 -7.61
CA SER A 213 -13.96 11.47 -8.58
C SER A 213 -13.42 12.91 -8.63
N CYS A 214 -12.11 13.05 -8.68
CA CYS A 214 -11.42 14.29 -8.98
C CYS A 214 -11.49 14.59 -10.48
N GLN A 215 -11.58 15.88 -10.84
CA GLN A 215 -11.47 16.31 -12.24
C GLN A 215 -10.00 16.46 -12.60
N LEU A 216 -9.46 15.50 -13.38
CA LEU A 216 -8.05 15.46 -13.77
C LEU A 216 -7.77 15.95 -15.20
N ILE A 217 -8.81 16.02 -16.05
CA ILE A 217 -8.75 16.41 -17.47
C ILE A 217 -9.74 17.54 -17.73
#